data_AF-A0A553BKA6-F1
#
_entry.id   AF-A0A553BKA6-F1
#
_cell.length_a   1.000
_cell.length_b   1.000
_cell.length_c   1.000
_cell.angle_alpha   90.00
_cell.angle_beta   90.00
_cell.angle_gamma   90.00
#
_symmetry.space_group_name_H-M   'P 1'
#
loop_
_entity.id
_entity.type
_entity.pdbx_description
1 polymer ?
#
loop_
_entity_poly.entity_id
_entity_poly.type
_entity_poly.pdbx_seq_one_letter_code
_entity_poly.pdbx_strand_id
1 'polypeptide(L)'
;MFKKILLILTILSLIGCKATKPVIVTTKKAPVKPKSEVVRTIKKTNTSSTNATNPILSNPVKKEQSNRETEVIVSTSKTVVTNDVVVAYVSQFKDIAMGNMRNYGIPASIILAQGILESGAGRGDLAINANNHFGIKCHEGWTGESVKHDDDAAQECFRKYNNPSESFKDHALFLTGRSRYSKLFGFSKGDYKAWAKGLRVAGYATDPRYPDKLISYIERYQLHQYDIQVLDVNYVSNEQQMVKELTIESKNPISQGLVSYVVQKGDTLYSISKKFDLKIEDLKQKNNLSDNTLSIGQRLVVK
;
A
#
# COMPACT_ATOMS: atom_id res chain seq x y z
N MET A 1 -64.23 15.92 -25.12
CA MET A 1 -64.79 17.22 -24.64
C MET A 1 -65.81 16.92 -23.54
N PHE A 2 -65.98 17.82 -22.56
CA PHE A 2 -66.70 17.72 -21.26
C PHE A 2 -65.79 17.27 -20.10
N LYS A 3 -64.98 18.18 -19.51
CA LYS A 3 -65.28 19.15 -18.41
C LYS A 3 -65.69 18.42 -17.11
N LYS A 4 -64.76 18.12 -16.19
CA LYS A 4 -64.29 18.96 -15.05
C LYS A 4 -65.42 19.73 -14.32
N ILE A 5 -65.84 19.17 -13.19
CA ILE A 5 -66.75 19.65 -12.12
C ILE A 5 -66.14 19.00 -10.85
N LEU A 6 -65.96 19.57 -9.65
CA LEU A 6 -66.18 20.86 -8.97
C LEU A 6 -65.54 20.62 -7.57
N LEU A 7 -64.45 21.31 -7.18
CA LEU A 7 -64.38 22.47 -6.28
C LEU A 7 -64.74 22.22 -4.79
N ILE A 8 -63.68 22.26 -3.95
CA ILE A 8 -63.53 22.91 -2.61
C ILE A 8 -64.38 22.47 -1.40
N LEU A 9 -63.69 22.12 -0.30
CA LEU A 9 -63.98 22.29 1.15
C LEU A 9 -63.25 21.13 1.88
N THR A 10 -62.35 21.27 2.87
CA THR A 10 -62.12 22.26 3.93
C THR A 10 -60.68 22.13 4.45
N ILE A 11 -60.13 23.28 4.84
CA ILE A 11 -58.88 23.50 5.58
C ILE A 11 -59.15 23.34 7.10
N LEU A 12 -58.09 22.98 7.84
CA LEU A 12 -57.83 23.17 9.28
C LEU A 12 -58.23 22.06 10.29
N SER A 13 -57.23 21.31 10.76
CA SER A 13 -56.98 21.15 12.21
C SER A 13 -55.48 20.94 12.48
N LEU A 14 -54.85 21.97 13.02
CA LEU A 14 -53.56 21.93 13.72
C LEU A 14 -53.76 21.36 15.14
N ILE A 15 -52.63 21.10 15.82
CA ILE A 15 -52.41 20.52 17.17
C ILE A 15 -52.13 19.01 17.05
N GLY A 16 -50.95 18.46 17.31
CA GLY A 16 -49.77 18.92 18.05
C GLY A 16 -49.32 17.78 18.94
N CYS A 17 -48.11 17.26 18.74
CA CYS A 17 -47.32 16.57 19.78
C CYS A 17 -45.87 16.40 19.30
N LYS A 18 -45.02 17.36 19.70
CA LYS A 18 -43.56 17.19 19.72
C LYS A 18 -43.23 16.29 20.91
N ALA A 19 -42.82 15.05 20.65
CA ALA A 19 -42.25 14.18 21.66
C ALA A 19 -40.72 14.24 21.58
N THR A 20 -40.13 15.10 22.42
CA THR A 20 -38.71 15.05 22.77
C THR A 20 -38.46 13.81 23.62
N LYS A 21 -37.73 12.82 23.10
CA LYS A 21 -37.24 11.70 23.90
C LYS A 21 -35.98 12.15 24.66
N PRO A 22 -35.87 11.88 25.97
CA PRO A 22 -34.73 12.28 26.77
C PRO A 22 -33.48 11.46 26.43
N VAL A 23 -32.34 12.14 26.40
CA VAL A 23 -30.99 11.57 26.36
C VAL A 23 -30.73 10.89 27.71
N ILE A 24 -30.64 9.57 27.72
CA ILE A 24 -30.22 8.80 28.89
C ILE A 24 -28.69 8.79 28.89
N VAL A 25 -28.10 9.64 29.73
CA VAL A 25 -26.67 9.58 30.09
C VAL A 25 -26.52 8.51 31.18
N THR A 26 -26.16 7.29 30.80
CA THR A 26 -25.66 6.29 31.77
C THR A 26 -24.17 6.45 31.95
N THR A 27 -23.76 6.98 33.10
CA THR A 27 -22.40 6.83 33.65
C THR A 27 -22.17 5.37 34.01
N LYS A 28 -21.45 4.61 33.16
CA LYS A 28 -20.88 3.31 33.58
C LYS A 28 -19.50 3.54 34.19
N LYS A 29 -19.44 3.31 35.49
CA LYS A 29 -18.25 3.23 36.34
C LYS A 29 -17.27 2.20 35.77
N ALA A 30 -16.01 2.60 35.64
CA ALA A 30 -14.91 1.74 35.19
C ALA A 30 -14.74 0.50 36.09
N PRO A 31 -14.51 -0.70 35.55
CA PRO A 31 -14.13 -1.86 36.34
C PRO A 31 -12.69 -1.69 36.86
N VAL A 32 -12.56 -1.90 38.18
CA VAL A 32 -11.30 -1.91 38.92
C VAL A 32 -10.45 -3.09 38.46
N LYS A 33 -9.21 -2.82 38.04
CA LYS A 33 -8.19 -3.84 37.76
C LYS A 33 -7.77 -4.54 39.05
N PRO A 34 -7.77 -5.88 39.15
CA PRO A 34 -6.99 -6.56 40.18
C PRO A 34 -5.49 -6.43 39.86
N LYS A 35 -4.71 -6.06 40.89
CA LYS A 35 -3.24 -6.02 40.86
C LYS A 35 -2.70 -7.45 40.74
N SER A 36 -2.01 -7.78 39.66
CA SER A 36 -1.15 -8.97 39.62
C SER A 36 0.22 -8.63 40.19
N GLU A 37 0.59 -9.41 41.19
CA GLU A 37 1.78 -9.31 42.02
C GLU A 37 3.02 -9.74 41.24
N VAL A 38 4.09 -8.97 41.38
CA VAL A 38 5.40 -9.21 40.78
C VAL A 38 6.10 -10.30 41.59
N VAL A 39 6.13 -11.54 41.08
CA VAL A 39 7.02 -12.57 41.62
C VAL A 39 8.40 -12.40 41.00
N ARG A 40 9.30 -11.77 41.77
CA ARG A 40 10.75 -11.83 41.57
C ARG A 40 11.25 -13.21 42.00
N THR A 41 11.81 -13.98 41.07
CA THR A 41 12.69 -15.10 41.42
C THR A 41 14.13 -14.69 41.11
N ILE A 42 14.92 -14.52 42.16
CA ILE A 42 16.38 -14.36 42.12
C ILE A 42 17.01 -15.66 42.62
N LYS A 43 18.22 -15.93 42.09
CA LYS A 43 19.31 -16.79 42.60
C LYS A 43 19.22 -18.27 42.19
N LYS A 44 20.29 -18.95 41.78
CA LYS A 44 21.72 -18.80 42.12
C LYS A 44 22.65 -19.17 40.96
N THR A 45 23.69 -18.36 40.80
CA THR A 45 25.02 -18.70 40.30
C THR A 45 25.68 -19.74 41.21
N ASN A 46 26.28 -20.77 40.62
CA ASN A 46 27.36 -21.53 41.26
C ASN A 46 28.58 -21.50 40.32
N THR A 47 29.63 -20.88 40.83
CA THR A 47 30.99 -20.86 40.32
C THR A 47 31.67 -22.16 40.70
N SER A 48 32.35 -22.81 39.77
CA SER A 48 33.50 -23.66 40.05
C SER A 48 34.52 -23.53 38.92
N SER A 49 35.67 -23.00 39.31
CA SER A 49 36.89 -22.79 38.53
C SER A 49 37.64 -24.11 38.34
N THR A 50 38.30 -24.30 37.20
CA THR A 50 39.70 -24.78 37.15
C THR A 50 40.38 -24.37 35.84
N ASN A 51 41.64 -23.96 35.98
CA ASN A 51 42.60 -23.51 34.98
C ASN A 51 43.13 -24.66 34.09
N ALA A 52 43.53 -24.37 32.84
CA ALA A 52 44.83 -24.77 32.26
C ALA A 52 44.99 -24.37 30.77
N THR A 53 45.95 -23.47 30.53
CA THR A 53 46.98 -23.44 29.45
C THR A 53 46.70 -23.90 28.00
N ASN A 54 46.92 -22.97 27.06
CA ASN A 54 47.11 -23.14 25.60
C ASN A 54 48.30 -24.06 25.24
N PRO A 55 48.32 -24.72 24.05
CA PRO A 55 48.96 -24.10 22.87
C PRO A 55 48.41 -24.46 21.44
N ILE A 56 48.58 -23.50 20.52
CA ILE A 56 49.06 -23.62 19.10
C ILE A 56 48.10 -24.07 17.95
N LEU A 57 47.99 -23.15 16.97
CA LEU A 57 47.83 -23.25 15.49
C LEU A 57 46.56 -23.86 14.87
N SER A 58 45.74 -23.01 14.24
CA SER A 58 45.73 -22.81 12.76
C SER A 58 44.47 -22.05 12.33
N ASN A 59 44.65 -20.99 11.55
CA ASN A 59 43.56 -20.27 10.89
C ASN A 59 42.92 -21.14 9.80
N PRO A 60 41.60 -21.04 9.61
CA PRO A 60 41.04 -21.08 8.27
C PRO A 60 40.20 -19.83 7.97
N VAL A 61 40.66 -19.10 6.96
CA VAL A 61 39.88 -18.41 5.90
C VAL A 61 38.46 -17.97 6.29
N LYS A 62 38.28 -16.67 6.57
CA LYS A 62 36.97 -16.02 6.57
C LYS A 62 36.39 -16.06 5.15
N LYS A 63 35.31 -16.83 4.95
CA LYS A 63 34.35 -16.56 3.87
C LYS A 63 33.60 -15.28 4.23
N GLU A 64 33.70 -14.26 3.37
CA GLU A 64 32.85 -13.07 3.45
C GLU A 64 31.39 -13.48 3.25
N GLN A 65 30.62 -13.38 4.32
CA GLN A 65 29.19 -13.59 4.33
C GLN A 65 28.53 -12.23 4.03
N SER A 66 28.15 -12.04 2.77
CA SER A 66 27.34 -10.90 2.31
C SER A 66 26.04 -10.86 3.10
N ASN A 67 25.92 -9.86 3.98
CA ASN A 67 24.71 -9.57 4.73
C ASN A 67 23.63 -9.07 3.75
N ARG A 68 22.68 -9.94 3.39
CA ARG A 68 21.46 -9.52 2.68
C ARG A 68 20.53 -8.88 3.71
N GLU A 69 20.55 -7.56 3.80
CA GLU A 69 19.53 -6.82 4.54
C GLU A 69 18.18 -7.05 3.84
N THR A 70 17.30 -7.80 4.50
CA THR A 70 15.95 -8.06 4.02
C THR A 70 15.10 -6.87 4.38
N GLU A 71 14.76 -6.02 3.40
CA GLU A 71 13.84 -4.91 3.63
C GLU A 71 12.45 -5.47 4.00
N VAL A 72 12.04 -5.20 5.24
CA VAL A 72 10.73 -5.57 5.80
C VAL A 72 9.76 -4.42 5.62
N ILE A 73 8.65 -4.68 4.96
CA ILE A 73 7.59 -3.70 4.72
C ILE A 73 6.42 -3.94 5.67
N VAL A 74 5.88 -2.84 6.20
CA VAL A 74 4.73 -2.84 7.10
C VAL A 74 3.43 -2.78 6.30
N SER A 75 2.63 -3.84 6.41
CA SER A 75 1.28 -3.98 5.85
C SER A 75 0.20 -3.47 6.82
N THR A 76 -1.03 -3.21 6.35
CA THR A 76 -2.18 -3.04 7.26
C THR A 76 -2.65 -4.38 7.83
N SER A 77 -2.49 -5.47 7.07
CA SER A 77 -2.46 -6.80 7.67
C SER A 77 -1.29 -6.83 8.65
N LYS A 78 -1.45 -7.37 9.86
CA LYS A 78 -0.44 -7.38 10.94
C LYS A 78 0.78 -8.27 10.63
N THR A 79 1.20 -8.33 9.37
CA THR A 79 2.19 -9.24 8.79
C THR A 79 3.39 -8.44 8.28
N VAL A 80 4.58 -8.90 8.62
CA VAL A 80 5.85 -8.43 8.06
C VAL A 80 6.08 -9.10 6.71
N VAL A 81 6.32 -8.30 5.66
CA VAL A 81 6.46 -8.79 4.28
C VAL A 81 7.80 -8.38 3.69
N THR A 82 8.46 -9.31 3.00
CA THR A 82 9.75 -9.11 2.35
C THR A 82 9.59 -8.70 0.89
N ASN A 83 10.61 -8.06 0.31
CA ASN A 83 10.54 -7.56 -1.08
C ASN A 83 10.20 -8.64 -2.12
N ASP A 84 10.81 -9.83 -2.01
CA ASP A 84 10.59 -10.96 -2.92
C ASP A 84 9.12 -11.40 -2.97
N VAL A 85 8.40 -11.23 -1.86
CA VAL A 85 7.00 -11.61 -1.72
C VAL A 85 6.10 -10.61 -2.41
N VAL A 86 6.42 -9.32 -2.27
CA VAL A 86 5.71 -8.27 -2.99
C VAL A 86 5.91 -8.44 -4.50
N VAL A 87 7.13 -8.74 -4.95
CA VAL A 87 7.41 -8.99 -6.38
C VAL A 87 6.63 -10.21 -6.88
N ALA A 88 6.59 -11.31 -6.10
CA ALA A 88 5.80 -12.49 -6.45
C ALA A 88 4.30 -12.18 -6.55
N TYR A 89 3.77 -11.42 -5.59
CA TYR A 89 2.38 -10.97 -5.58
C TYR A 89 2.04 -10.12 -6.81
N VAL A 90 2.89 -9.14 -7.14
CA VAL A 90 2.73 -8.31 -8.34
C VAL A 90 2.74 -9.16 -9.60
N SER A 91 3.70 -10.09 -9.71
CA SER A 91 3.79 -10.99 -10.87
C SER A 91 2.53 -11.84 -11.03
N GLN A 92 1.97 -12.34 -9.92
CA GLN A 92 0.77 -13.18 -9.91
C GLN A 92 -0.50 -12.40 -10.29
N PHE A 93 -0.64 -11.15 -9.85
CA PHE A 93 -1.91 -10.42 -9.94
C PHE A 93 -1.93 -9.28 -10.96
N LYS A 94 -0.82 -8.94 -11.62
CA LYS A 94 -0.76 -7.83 -12.60
C LYS A 94 -1.81 -7.94 -13.70
N ASP A 95 -2.04 -9.14 -14.25
CA ASP A 95 -2.95 -9.30 -15.40
C ASP A 95 -4.41 -9.13 -14.95
N ILE A 96 -4.74 -9.58 -13.73
CA ILE A 96 -6.05 -9.36 -13.12
C ILE A 96 -6.25 -7.86 -12.86
N ALA A 97 -5.25 -7.17 -12.32
CA ALA A 97 -5.33 -5.72 -12.08
C ALA A 97 -5.48 -4.92 -13.38
N MET A 98 -4.72 -5.26 -14.43
CA MET A 98 -4.85 -4.65 -15.75
C MET A 98 -6.22 -4.93 -16.38
N GLY A 99 -6.74 -6.15 -16.27
CA GLY A 99 -8.10 -6.47 -16.71
C GLY A 99 -9.15 -5.65 -15.98
N ASN A 100 -9.01 -5.46 -14.67
CA ASN A 100 -9.91 -4.60 -13.89
C ASN A 100 -9.78 -3.12 -14.28
N MET A 101 -8.57 -2.63 -14.59
CA MET A 101 -8.39 -1.28 -15.11
C MET A 101 -9.12 -1.08 -16.44
N ARG A 102 -9.03 -2.03 -17.37
CA ARG A 102 -9.74 -1.99 -18.65
C ARG A 102 -11.26 -1.94 -18.47
N ASN A 103 -11.77 -2.75 -17.56
CA ASN A 103 -13.21 -2.95 -17.40
C ASN A 103 -13.87 -1.89 -16.51
N TYR A 104 -13.15 -1.36 -15.51
CA TYR A 104 -13.71 -0.51 -14.46
C TYR A 104 -13.03 0.87 -14.34
N GLY A 105 -11.91 1.10 -15.03
CA GLY A 105 -11.26 2.42 -15.09
C GLY A 105 -10.44 2.81 -13.85
N ILE A 106 -10.16 1.88 -12.94
CA ILE A 106 -9.26 2.08 -11.79
C ILE A 106 -7.84 1.75 -12.24
N PRO A 107 -6.82 2.62 -12.02
CA PRO A 107 -5.44 2.32 -12.39
C PRO A 107 -4.99 0.96 -11.83
N ALA A 108 -4.35 0.14 -12.66
CA ALA A 108 -3.81 -1.15 -12.28
C ALA A 108 -2.77 -0.99 -11.15
N SER A 109 -2.00 0.08 -11.18
CA SER A 109 -1.03 0.42 -10.14
C SER A 109 -1.69 0.66 -8.78
N ILE A 110 -2.85 1.32 -8.75
CA ILE A 110 -3.65 1.54 -7.55
C ILE A 110 -4.19 0.22 -7.03
N ILE A 111 -4.78 -0.62 -7.90
CA ILE A 111 -5.30 -1.93 -7.52
C ILE A 111 -4.19 -2.79 -6.88
N LEU A 112 -3.02 -2.85 -7.51
CA LEU A 112 -1.89 -3.65 -6.99
C LEU A 112 -1.35 -3.08 -5.68
N ALA A 113 -1.18 -1.76 -5.58
CA ALA A 113 -0.68 -1.12 -4.36
C ALA A 113 -1.62 -1.32 -3.17
N GLN A 114 -2.93 -1.19 -3.38
CA GLN A 114 -3.94 -1.50 -2.37
C GLN A 114 -3.90 -2.99 -2.03
N GLY A 115 -3.86 -3.89 -3.02
CA GLY A 115 -3.74 -5.32 -2.77
C GLY A 115 -2.52 -5.68 -1.92
N ILE A 116 -1.35 -5.09 -2.20
CA ILE A 116 -0.13 -5.28 -1.40
C ILE A 116 -0.34 -4.79 0.03
N LEU A 117 -0.83 -3.57 0.20
CA LEU A 117 -0.99 -2.93 1.50
C LEU A 117 -2.04 -3.64 2.37
N GLU A 118 -3.21 -3.95 1.80
CA GLU A 118 -4.35 -4.51 2.54
C GLU A 118 -4.19 -6.00 2.86
N SER A 119 -3.56 -6.75 1.97
CA SER A 119 -3.39 -8.20 2.15
C SER A 119 -2.03 -8.62 2.68
N GLY A 120 -1.11 -7.68 2.91
CA GLY A 120 0.29 -8.00 3.17
C GLY A 120 0.89 -8.83 2.05
N ALA A 121 0.69 -8.38 0.81
CA ALA A 121 1.04 -9.11 -0.40
C ALA A 121 0.55 -10.57 -0.39
N GLY A 122 -0.71 -10.77 0.01
CA GLY A 122 -1.40 -12.07 0.03
C GLY A 122 -1.13 -12.92 1.28
N ARG A 123 -0.35 -12.45 2.25
CA ARG A 123 0.00 -13.21 3.47
C ARG A 123 -0.91 -12.96 4.66
N GLY A 124 -1.79 -11.97 4.60
CA GLY A 124 -2.75 -11.69 5.67
C GLY A 124 -3.80 -12.80 5.78
N ASP A 125 -4.30 -13.04 6.99
CA ASP A 125 -5.25 -14.11 7.30
C ASP A 125 -6.50 -14.08 6.42
N LEU A 126 -7.04 -12.90 6.12
CA LEU A 126 -8.21 -12.74 5.24
C LEU A 126 -7.90 -13.11 3.78
N ALA A 127 -6.69 -12.80 3.30
CA ALA A 127 -6.29 -13.17 1.95
C ALA A 127 -6.08 -14.69 1.84
N ILE A 128 -5.40 -15.30 2.82
CA ILE A 128 -5.13 -16.74 2.84
C ILE A 128 -6.43 -17.55 2.99
N ASN A 129 -7.28 -17.21 3.97
CA ASN A 129 -8.40 -18.07 4.37
C ASN A 129 -9.71 -17.73 3.66
N ALA A 130 -9.83 -16.53 3.08
CA ALA A 130 -11.07 -16.07 2.46
C ALA A 130 -10.88 -15.50 1.04
N ASN A 131 -9.66 -15.55 0.48
CA ASN A 131 -9.31 -14.90 -0.78
C ASN A 131 -9.67 -13.40 -0.81
N ASN A 132 -9.78 -12.75 0.35
CA ASN A 132 -10.21 -11.35 0.45
C ASN A 132 -8.98 -10.45 0.57
N HIS A 133 -8.46 -10.00 -0.58
CA HIS A 133 -7.22 -9.22 -0.64
C HIS A 133 -7.38 -7.74 -0.27
N PHE A 134 -8.60 -7.24 -0.15
CA PHE A 134 -8.89 -5.81 0.06
C PHE A 134 -9.64 -5.55 1.37
N GLY A 135 -9.81 -6.57 2.21
CA GLY A 135 -10.51 -6.44 3.49
C GLY A 135 -11.97 -6.01 3.35
N ILE A 136 -12.67 -6.42 2.27
CA ILE A 136 -14.04 -5.95 2.04
C ILE A 136 -14.98 -6.59 3.06
N LYS A 137 -15.58 -5.74 3.90
CA LYS A 137 -16.56 -6.13 4.90
C LYS A 137 -17.89 -6.55 4.27
N CYS A 138 -18.65 -7.37 4.98
CA CYS A 138 -20.04 -7.64 4.61
C CYS A 138 -20.83 -6.34 4.73
N HIS A 139 -21.57 -6.00 3.69
CA HIS A 139 -22.48 -4.86 3.68
C HIS A 139 -23.89 -5.37 3.42
N GLU A 140 -24.88 -4.50 3.64
CA GLU A 140 -26.27 -4.80 3.30
C GLU A 140 -26.38 -5.28 1.85
N GLY A 141 -27.06 -6.41 1.65
CA GLY A 141 -27.19 -7.06 0.35
C GLY A 141 -26.09 -8.07 -0.02
N TRP A 142 -25.05 -8.26 0.81
CA TRP A 142 -24.11 -9.37 0.58
C TRP A 142 -24.76 -10.71 0.91
N THR A 143 -24.88 -11.58 -0.10
CA THR A 143 -25.47 -12.93 0.03
C THR A 143 -24.47 -14.05 -0.21
N GLY A 144 -23.20 -13.71 -0.51
CA GLY A 144 -22.13 -14.68 -0.72
C GLY A 144 -21.58 -15.24 0.59
N GLU A 145 -20.56 -16.10 0.48
CA GLU A 145 -19.87 -16.63 1.66
C GLU A 145 -19.23 -15.51 2.48
N SER A 146 -19.04 -15.76 3.77
CA SER A 146 -18.39 -14.82 4.68
C SER A 146 -17.54 -15.53 5.73
N VAL A 147 -16.61 -14.80 6.33
CA VAL A 147 -15.81 -15.22 7.48
C VAL A 147 -15.91 -14.18 8.59
N LYS A 148 -15.68 -14.63 9.83
CA LYS A 148 -15.51 -13.74 10.98
C LYS A 148 -14.02 -13.47 11.20
N HIS A 149 -13.69 -12.20 11.38
CA HIS A 149 -12.31 -11.76 11.64
C HIS A 149 -12.31 -10.54 12.57
N ASP A 150 -11.27 -10.42 13.38
CA ASP A 150 -11.11 -9.31 14.31
C ASP A 150 -10.25 -8.22 13.66
N ASP A 151 -10.84 -7.05 13.40
CA ASP A 151 -10.17 -5.90 12.77
C ASP A 151 -10.34 -4.63 13.61
N ASP A 152 -11.38 -3.82 13.35
CA ASP A 152 -11.74 -2.66 14.18
C ASP A 152 -12.54 -3.10 15.42
N ALA A 153 -13.37 -4.14 15.24
CA ALA A 153 -14.15 -4.78 16.28
C ALA A 153 -13.98 -6.31 16.23
N ALA A 154 -14.34 -6.97 17.34
CA ALA A 154 -14.33 -8.42 17.39
C ALA A 154 -15.42 -9.00 16.48
N GLN A 155 -15.07 -10.05 15.74
CA GLN A 155 -15.98 -10.88 14.93
C GLN A 155 -16.77 -10.06 13.90
N GLU A 156 -16.10 -9.11 13.27
CA GLU A 156 -16.61 -8.41 12.10
C GLU A 156 -16.79 -9.40 10.94
N CYS A 157 -17.79 -9.12 10.10
CA CYS A 157 -18.10 -9.94 8.94
C CYS A 157 -17.28 -9.45 7.74
N PHE A 158 -16.54 -10.35 7.11
CA PHE A 158 -15.82 -10.11 5.87
C PHE A 158 -16.31 -11.04 4.78
N ARG A 159 -16.34 -10.52 3.54
CA ARG A 159 -16.70 -11.32 2.37
C ARG A 159 -15.66 -12.42 2.15
N LYS A 160 -16.10 -13.58 1.72
CA LYS A 160 -15.26 -14.71 1.32
C LYS A 160 -15.51 -15.02 -0.15
N TYR A 161 -14.43 -15.34 -0.86
CA TYR A 161 -14.43 -15.62 -2.28
C TYR A 161 -13.81 -16.97 -2.59
N ASN A 162 -14.17 -17.54 -3.74
CA ASN A 162 -13.62 -18.83 -4.17
C ASN A 162 -12.16 -18.71 -4.62
N ASN A 163 -11.79 -17.55 -5.15
CA ASN A 163 -10.45 -17.26 -5.66
C ASN A 163 -10.14 -15.76 -5.57
N PRO A 164 -8.85 -15.37 -5.63
CA PRO A 164 -8.46 -13.96 -5.53
C PRO A 164 -9.11 -13.06 -6.56
N SER A 165 -9.29 -13.51 -7.81
CA SER A 165 -9.80 -12.67 -8.90
C SER A 165 -11.21 -12.12 -8.63
N GLU A 166 -12.04 -12.88 -7.89
CA GLU A 166 -13.36 -12.43 -7.43
C GLU A 166 -13.25 -11.25 -6.44
N SER A 167 -12.27 -11.26 -5.54
CA SER A 167 -12.04 -10.13 -4.62
C SER A 167 -11.54 -8.87 -5.34
N PHE A 168 -10.72 -9.03 -6.39
CA PHE A 168 -10.27 -7.92 -7.24
C PHE A 168 -11.44 -7.30 -8.00
N LYS A 169 -12.31 -8.15 -8.55
CA LYS A 169 -13.54 -7.71 -9.21
C LYS A 169 -14.47 -7.00 -8.23
N ASP A 170 -14.69 -7.58 -7.04
CA ASP A 170 -15.57 -6.98 -6.05
C ASP A 170 -15.02 -5.67 -5.49
N HIS A 171 -13.69 -5.54 -5.36
CA HIS A 171 -13.04 -4.26 -5.07
C HIS A 171 -13.32 -3.22 -6.16
N ALA A 172 -13.24 -3.60 -7.43
CA ALA A 172 -13.56 -2.70 -8.53
C ALA A 172 -15.05 -2.29 -8.52
N LEU A 173 -15.96 -3.23 -8.26
CA LEU A 173 -17.40 -2.96 -8.09
C LEU A 173 -17.68 -2.08 -6.86
N PHE A 174 -16.93 -2.26 -5.77
CA PHE A 174 -17.05 -1.44 -4.58
C PHE A 174 -16.70 0.02 -4.84
N LEU A 175 -15.61 0.27 -5.59
CA LEU A 175 -15.20 1.63 -5.94
C LEU A 175 -16.12 2.26 -6.99
N THR A 176 -16.51 1.52 -8.02
CA THR A 176 -17.40 2.04 -9.08
C THR A 176 -18.85 2.21 -8.61
N GLY A 177 -19.36 1.34 -7.74
CA GLY A 177 -20.75 1.32 -7.30
C GLY A 177 -21.10 2.33 -6.20
N ARG A 178 -20.12 3.03 -5.61
CA ARG A 178 -20.36 3.97 -4.50
C ARG A 178 -20.08 5.40 -4.93
N SER A 179 -21.11 6.25 -4.87
CA SER A 179 -21.07 7.65 -5.30
C SER A 179 -19.94 8.47 -4.68
N ARG A 180 -19.52 8.17 -3.44
CA ARG A 180 -18.40 8.84 -2.76
C ARG A 180 -17.07 8.76 -3.53
N TYR A 181 -16.87 7.73 -4.35
CA TYR A 181 -15.67 7.53 -5.16
C TYR A 181 -15.79 8.07 -6.59
N SER A 182 -16.97 8.57 -7.00
CA SER A 182 -17.22 9.03 -8.38
C SER A 182 -16.19 10.04 -8.90
N LYS A 183 -15.71 10.95 -8.05
CA LYS A 183 -14.70 11.95 -8.41
C LYS A 183 -13.37 11.35 -8.87
N LEU A 184 -13.02 10.15 -8.39
CA LEU A 184 -11.78 9.47 -8.78
C LEU A 184 -11.73 9.16 -10.27
N PHE A 185 -12.89 8.78 -10.82
CA PHE A 185 -13.03 8.42 -12.24
C PHE A 185 -13.01 9.65 -13.18
N GLY A 186 -12.96 10.86 -12.62
CA GLY A 186 -12.71 12.09 -13.38
C GLY A 186 -11.23 12.43 -13.53
N PHE A 187 -10.33 11.76 -12.82
CA PHE A 187 -8.89 11.95 -12.97
C PHE A 187 -8.38 11.29 -14.25
N SER A 188 -7.19 11.72 -14.70
CA SER A 188 -6.48 11.02 -15.77
C SER A 188 -6.27 9.55 -15.39
N LYS A 189 -6.50 8.64 -16.33
CA LYS A 189 -6.52 7.19 -16.09
C LYS A 189 -5.17 6.62 -15.61
N GLY A 190 -4.06 7.34 -15.81
CA GLY A 190 -2.73 6.97 -15.31
C GLY A 190 -2.26 7.79 -14.11
N ASP A 191 -3.06 8.75 -13.61
CA ASP A 191 -2.67 9.61 -12.51
C ASP A 191 -2.92 8.94 -11.15
N TYR A 192 -2.08 7.96 -10.85
CA TYR A 192 -2.14 7.23 -9.58
C TYR A 192 -1.92 8.14 -8.36
N LYS A 193 -1.25 9.30 -8.50
CA LYS A 193 -1.04 10.24 -7.40
C LYS A 193 -2.33 10.94 -7.02
N ALA A 194 -3.10 11.41 -8.01
CA ALA A 194 -4.43 11.95 -7.78
C ALA A 194 -5.38 10.89 -7.23
N TRP A 195 -5.32 9.67 -7.76
CA TRP A 195 -6.11 8.54 -7.23
C TRP A 195 -5.79 8.23 -5.77
N ALA A 196 -4.52 8.10 -5.38
CA ALA A 196 -4.12 7.79 -4.00
C ALA A 196 -4.61 8.87 -3.01
N LYS A 197 -4.45 10.16 -3.37
CA LYS A 197 -4.95 11.28 -2.56
C LYS A 197 -6.48 11.29 -2.51
N GLY A 198 -7.11 11.08 -3.66
CA GLY A 198 -8.55 11.06 -3.81
C GLY A 198 -9.21 9.94 -3.01
N LEU A 199 -8.61 8.74 -2.97
CA LEU A 199 -9.11 7.60 -2.18
C LEU A 199 -9.23 7.96 -0.70
N ARG A 200 -8.21 8.62 -0.14
CA ARG A 200 -8.25 9.11 1.24
C ARG A 200 -9.32 10.19 1.41
N VAL A 201 -9.39 11.18 0.52
CA VAL A 201 -10.40 12.26 0.58
C VAL A 201 -11.82 11.70 0.49
N ALA A 202 -12.03 10.69 -0.35
CA ALA A 202 -13.27 9.97 -0.48
C ALA A 202 -13.57 9.10 0.75
N GLY A 203 -12.59 8.91 1.66
CA GLY A 203 -12.67 8.21 2.94
C GLY A 203 -12.58 6.69 2.82
N TYR A 204 -11.77 6.19 1.89
CA TYR A 204 -11.38 4.78 1.83
C TYR A 204 -10.57 4.37 3.08
N ALA A 205 -9.65 5.25 3.52
CA ALA A 205 -8.83 5.05 4.70
C ALA A 205 -8.78 6.32 5.56
N THR A 206 -8.64 6.15 6.87
CA THR A 206 -8.51 7.25 7.84
C THR A 206 -7.06 7.69 8.04
N ASP A 207 -6.08 6.82 7.77
CA ASP A 207 -4.65 7.11 7.93
C ASP A 207 -4.22 8.28 7.02
N PRO A 208 -3.67 9.38 7.58
CA PRO A 208 -3.20 10.50 6.78
C PRO A 208 -2.10 10.16 5.78
N ARG A 209 -1.30 9.13 6.06
CA ARG A 209 -0.20 8.66 5.22
C ARG A 209 -0.62 7.62 4.20
N TYR A 210 -1.90 7.25 4.14
CA TYR A 210 -2.41 6.26 3.19
C TYR A 210 -2.01 6.57 1.73
N PRO A 211 -2.16 7.82 1.23
CA PRO A 211 -1.73 8.15 -0.13
C PRO A 211 -0.23 7.92 -0.34
N ASP A 212 0.61 8.33 0.61
CA ASP A 212 2.07 8.20 0.51
C ASP A 212 2.52 6.75 0.52
N LYS A 213 1.85 5.88 1.29
CA LYS A 213 2.11 4.44 1.26
C LYS A 213 1.82 3.85 -0.11
N LEU A 214 0.64 4.16 -0.69
CA LEU A 214 0.29 3.67 -2.03
C LEU A 214 1.29 4.16 -3.08
N ILE A 215 1.58 5.47 -3.09
CA ILE A 215 2.56 6.06 -4.00
C ILE A 215 3.93 5.39 -3.85
N SER A 216 4.39 5.15 -2.61
CA SER A 216 5.64 4.45 -2.35
C SER A 216 5.66 3.05 -2.96
N TYR A 217 4.59 2.25 -2.84
CA TYR A 217 4.54 0.94 -3.50
C TYR A 217 4.56 1.07 -5.02
N ILE A 218 3.78 2.01 -5.58
CA ILE A 218 3.67 2.21 -7.02
C ILE A 218 5.01 2.63 -7.63
N GLU A 219 5.73 3.53 -6.98
CA GLU A 219 7.02 4.02 -7.46
C GLU A 219 8.12 2.96 -7.25
N ARG A 220 8.19 2.35 -6.05
CA ARG A 220 9.21 1.36 -5.70
C ARG A 220 9.14 0.09 -6.56
N TYR A 221 7.94 -0.41 -6.81
CA TYR A 221 7.70 -1.62 -7.62
C TYR A 221 7.32 -1.30 -9.07
N GLN A 222 7.42 -0.03 -9.47
CA GLN A 222 7.12 0.45 -10.82
C GLN A 222 5.75 -0.01 -11.33
N LEU A 223 4.74 -0.04 -10.46
CA LEU A 223 3.41 -0.59 -10.79
C LEU A 223 2.69 0.21 -11.87
N HIS A 224 3.02 1.50 -12.03
CA HIS A 224 2.49 2.39 -13.06
C HIS A 224 2.80 1.92 -14.49
N GLN A 225 3.79 1.05 -14.69
CA GLN A 225 4.05 0.45 -16.00
C GLN A 225 2.84 -0.34 -16.52
N TYR A 226 2.04 -0.92 -15.63
CA TYR A 226 0.83 -1.66 -15.98
C TYR A 226 -0.32 -0.73 -16.37
N ASP A 227 -0.37 0.48 -15.82
CA ASP A 227 -1.31 1.50 -16.27
C ASP A 227 -1.03 1.88 -17.73
N ILE A 228 0.25 2.08 -18.03
CA ILE A 228 0.72 2.46 -19.36
C ILE A 228 0.43 1.34 -20.37
N GLN A 229 0.73 0.09 -20.02
CA GLN A 229 0.40 -1.08 -20.84
C GLN A 229 -1.12 -1.18 -21.11
N VAL A 230 -1.95 -0.73 -20.17
CA VAL A 230 -3.40 -0.70 -20.37
C VAL A 230 -3.83 0.42 -21.30
N LEU A 231 -3.26 1.61 -21.13
CA LEU A 231 -3.67 2.81 -21.88
C LEU A 231 -3.17 2.83 -23.32
N ASP A 232 -2.33 1.89 -23.73
CA ASP A 232 -1.72 1.83 -25.07
C ASP A 232 -1.04 3.16 -25.46
N VAL A 233 -0.53 3.86 -24.44
CA VAL A 233 0.34 5.00 -24.66
C VAL A 233 1.72 4.43 -24.98
N ASN A 234 2.20 4.67 -26.20
CA ASN A 234 3.59 4.40 -26.59
C ASN A 234 4.49 4.87 -25.44
N TYR A 235 5.06 3.90 -24.71
CA TYR A 235 5.79 4.14 -23.48
C TYR A 235 7.04 4.95 -23.80
N VAL A 236 6.86 6.26 -23.72
CA VAL A 236 7.94 7.21 -23.57
C VAL A 236 8.09 7.35 -22.07
N SER A 237 9.14 6.72 -21.53
CA SER A 237 9.57 7.00 -20.16
C SER A 237 9.58 8.52 -19.94
N ASN A 238 9.19 8.95 -18.74
CA ASN A 238 9.11 10.35 -18.31
C ASN A 238 10.40 11.20 -18.54
N GLU A 239 11.45 10.64 -19.13
CA GLU A 239 12.61 11.36 -19.67
C GLU A 239 12.20 12.34 -20.78
N GLN A 240 11.39 11.95 -21.77
CA GLN A 240 11.12 12.87 -22.89
C GLN A 240 10.03 13.91 -22.60
N GLN A 241 9.13 13.65 -21.65
CA GLN A 241 8.09 14.62 -21.27
C GLN A 241 8.65 15.73 -20.37
N MET A 242 9.58 15.39 -19.46
CA MET A 242 10.43 16.39 -18.79
C MET A 242 11.31 17.14 -19.79
N VAL A 243 11.93 16.44 -20.76
CA VAL A 243 12.76 17.11 -21.77
C VAL A 243 11.92 18.02 -22.66
N LYS A 244 10.68 17.67 -23.02
CA LYS A 244 9.80 18.51 -23.87
C LYS A 244 9.33 19.79 -23.18
N GLU A 245 9.11 19.76 -21.87
CA GLU A 245 8.77 20.95 -21.10
C GLU A 245 10.02 21.79 -20.77
N LEU A 246 11.20 21.16 -20.63
CA LEU A 246 12.51 21.83 -20.48
C LEU A 246 13.11 22.38 -21.79
N THR A 247 12.71 21.88 -22.96
CA THR A 247 13.29 22.28 -24.27
C THR A 247 12.59 23.45 -24.93
N ILE A 248 11.41 23.86 -24.46
CA ILE A 248 10.71 25.03 -25.02
C ILE A 248 11.27 26.35 -24.46
N GLU A 249 11.93 26.33 -23.28
CA GLU A 249 12.44 27.56 -22.64
C GLU A 249 13.94 27.86 -22.83
N SER A 250 14.75 26.96 -23.41
CA SER A 250 16.20 27.20 -23.52
C SER A 250 16.74 27.01 -24.94
N LYS A 251 16.72 28.11 -25.72
CA LYS A 251 17.64 28.30 -26.84
C LYS A 251 19.03 28.68 -26.30
N ASN A 252 19.81 27.70 -25.85
CA ASN A 252 21.28 27.72 -25.98
C ASN A 252 21.88 26.34 -25.62
N PRO A 253 22.82 25.78 -26.42
CA PRO A 253 23.15 24.37 -26.35
C PRO A 253 24.40 24.13 -25.51
N ILE A 254 24.26 23.83 -24.22
CA ILE A 254 25.29 23.09 -23.47
C ILE A 254 24.57 22.22 -22.41
N SER A 255 24.42 20.93 -22.65
CA SER A 255 24.30 19.96 -21.55
C SER A 255 24.60 18.55 -22.02
N GLN A 256 25.68 17.99 -21.46
CA GLN A 256 26.04 16.58 -21.52
C GLN A 256 24.90 15.76 -20.89
N GLY A 257 24.39 14.78 -21.63
CA GLY A 257 23.26 13.97 -21.23
C GLY A 257 23.49 13.30 -19.87
N LEU A 258 22.56 13.53 -18.95
CA LEU A 258 22.52 12.84 -17.66
C LEU A 258 22.31 11.34 -17.92
N VAL A 259 23.28 10.51 -17.55
CA VAL A 259 23.17 9.05 -17.70
C VAL A 259 22.66 8.49 -16.40
N SER A 260 21.61 7.67 -16.45
CA SER A 260 21.05 7.01 -15.26
C SER A 260 21.24 5.48 -15.29
N TYR A 261 21.32 4.87 -14.11
CA TYR A 261 21.54 3.44 -13.90
C TYR A 261 20.48 2.89 -12.94
N VAL A 262 19.95 1.70 -13.24
CA VAL A 262 19.00 1.00 -12.37
C VAL A 262 19.76 -0.04 -11.55
N VAL A 263 19.72 0.09 -10.23
CA VAL A 263 20.37 -0.79 -9.27
C VAL A 263 19.87 -2.22 -9.49
N GLN A 264 20.80 -3.13 -9.78
CA GLN A 264 20.53 -4.54 -9.98
C GLN A 264 20.81 -5.32 -8.70
N LYS A 265 20.35 -6.57 -8.67
CA LYS A 265 20.63 -7.49 -7.57
C LYS A 265 22.15 -7.67 -7.41
N GLY A 266 22.66 -7.33 -6.22
CA GLY A 266 24.09 -7.43 -5.89
C GLY A 266 24.88 -6.14 -6.09
N ASP A 267 24.24 -5.06 -6.55
CA ASP A 267 24.89 -3.77 -6.63
C ASP A 267 25.09 -3.12 -5.26
N THR A 268 26.19 -2.37 -5.15
CA THR A 268 26.55 -1.52 -4.02
C THR A 268 26.93 -0.14 -4.57
N LEU A 269 26.93 0.91 -3.74
CA LEU A 269 27.46 2.21 -4.19
C LEU A 269 28.88 2.08 -4.74
N TYR A 270 29.70 1.22 -4.15
CA TYR A 270 31.06 0.96 -4.62
C TYR A 270 31.09 0.27 -6.00
N SER A 271 30.30 -0.78 -6.23
CA SER A 271 30.27 -1.46 -7.53
C SER A 271 29.76 -0.55 -8.64
N ILE A 272 28.78 0.30 -8.33
CA ILE A 272 28.22 1.28 -9.27
C ILE A 272 29.20 2.42 -9.51
N SER A 273 29.79 2.99 -8.44
CA SER A 273 30.76 4.08 -8.57
C SER A 273 31.97 3.63 -9.39
N LYS A 274 32.45 2.40 -9.18
CA LYS A 274 33.54 1.82 -9.98
C LYS A 274 33.14 1.59 -11.45
N LYS A 275 31.89 1.16 -11.69
CA LYS A 275 31.36 0.92 -13.04
C LYS A 275 31.24 2.20 -13.87
N PHE A 276 30.93 3.33 -13.23
CA PHE A 276 30.73 4.60 -13.91
C PHE A 276 31.88 5.61 -13.71
N ASP A 277 32.95 5.19 -13.04
CA ASP A 277 34.11 6.01 -12.68
C ASP A 277 33.72 7.28 -11.91
N LEU A 278 32.85 7.11 -10.92
CA LEU A 278 32.43 8.16 -9.98
C LEU A 278 33.03 7.91 -8.60
N LYS A 279 33.21 8.98 -7.82
CA LYS A 279 33.38 8.84 -6.37
C LYS A 279 32.04 8.49 -5.74
N ILE A 280 32.08 7.70 -4.67
CA ILE A 280 30.88 7.34 -3.92
C ILE A 280 30.15 8.59 -3.42
N GLU A 281 30.89 9.58 -2.90
CA GLU A 281 30.27 10.82 -2.41
C GLU A 281 29.61 11.63 -3.52
N ASP A 282 30.23 11.70 -4.71
CA ASP A 282 29.62 12.38 -5.86
C ASP A 282 28.34 11.64 -6.29
N LEU A 283 28.37 10.31 -6.32
CA LEU A 283 27.20 9.47 -6.62
C LEU A 283 26.08 9.66 -5.58
N LYS A 284 26.42 9.79 -4.29
CA LYS A 284 25.45 10.05 -3.22
C LYS A 284 24.86 11.44 -3.33
N GLN A 285 25.70 12.46 -3.52
CA GLN A 285 25.27 13.85 -3.65
C GLN A 285 24.35 14.03 -4.87
N LYS A 286 24.70 13.43 -6.02
CA LYS A 286 23.88 13.48 -7.25
C LYS A 286 22.50 12.85 -7.07
N ASN A 287 22.36 11.92 -6.13
CA ASN A 287 21.15 11.13 -5.89
C ASN A 287 20.49 11.41 -4.54
N ASN A 288 20.92 12.46 -3.84
CA ASN A 288 20.44 12.83 -2.51
C ASN A 288 20.42 11.65 -1.51
N LEU A 289 21.43 10.79 -1.56
CA LEU A 289 21.56 9.63 -0.67
C LEU A 289 22.22 10.04 0.64
N SER A 290 21.51 9.85 1.75
CA SER A 290 22.01 10.11 3.10
C SER A 290 22.93 9.00 3.65
N ASP A 291 22.83 7.79 3.09
CA ASP A 291 23.61 6.62 3.49
C ASP A 291 24.07 5.80 2.28
N ASN A 292 24.56 4.58 2.53
CA ASN A 292 25.06 3.70 1.48
C ASN A 292 24.04 2.65 1.01
N THR A 293 22.79 2.76 1.47
CA THR A 293 21.74 1.79 1.21
C THR A 293 21.19 1.99 -0.19
N LEU A 294 21.16 0.90 -0.97
CA LEU A 294 20.58 0.90 -2.31
C LEU A 294 19.48 -0.15 -2.40
N SER A 295 18.33 0.24 -2.92
CA SER A 295 17.23 -0.68 -3.23
C SER A 295 17.38 -1.22 -4.65
N ILE A 296 17.18 -2.53 -4.83
CA ILE A 296 17.11 -3.10 -6.18
C ILE A 296 15.96 -2.43 -6.94
N GLY A 297 16.22 -2.00 -8.18
CA GLY A 297 15.30 -1.20 -8.99
C GLY A 297 15.41 0.32 -8.77
N GLN A 298 16.16 0.78 -7.76
CA GLN A 298 16.42 2.21 -7.55
C GLN A 298 17.19 2.80 -8.74
N ARG A 299 16.79 4.00 -9.19
CA ARG A 299 17.50 4.71 -10.25
C ARG A 299 18.52 5.67 -9.64
N LEU A 300 19.76 5.58 -10.10
CA LEU A 300 20.85 6.49 -9.75
C LEU A 300 21.30 7.26 -11.00
N VAL A 301 21.44 8.58 -10.86
CA VAL A 301 22.14 9.45 -11.81
C VAL A 301 23.64 9.17 -11.69
N VAL A 302 24.26 8.74 -12.78
CA VAL A 302 25.66 8.29 -12.84
C VAL A 302 26.54 9.08 -13.82
N LYS A 303 25.98 9.94 -14.68
CA LYS A 303 26.69 11.04 -15.37
C LYS A 303 25.77 12.24 -15.46
#